data_AF-A0A352DNT7-F1
#
_entry.id   AF-A0A352DNT7-F1
#
_cell.length_a   1.000
_cell.length_b   1.000
_cell.length_c   1.000
_cell.angle_alpha   90.00
_cell.angle_beta   90.00
_cell.angle_gamma   90.00
#
_symmetry.space_group_name_H-M   'P 1'
#
loop_
_entity.id
_entity.type
_entity.pdbx_description
1 polymer ?
#
loop_
_entity_poly.entity_id
_entity_poly.type
_entity_poly.pdbx_seq_one_letter_code
_entity_poly.pdbx_strand_id
1 'polypeptide(L)'
;MTGTGTQNDPYIVDTWPDFVTAIGTSGAYVKVADDTVWDMNSIAPEGIGRIYCTCTELDGNGAEIHNLYFNAAGEYGVFYMYNSVHDISFLDFLSKQDSSHYSHALINLSSGSNIQRVTFSGIVSGTYNHYIFDGVQYERFKNCSLNLKMQLGSGKVYISDDNRSALGYFENNHIVIDATNAQLYNSDYGIHNDNSLVEIVRAEGYSEILPRSNARSTIVRYDKGTEREKNYVFDAAGAWHEVTSAQLQDAVYLASIGFPIGVD
;
A
#
# COMPACT_ATOMS: atom_id res chain seq x y z
N MET A 1 -22.13 -9.96 15.68
CA MET A 1 -20.81 -10.26 16.29
C MET A 1 -20.94 -11.41 17.29
N THR A 2 -20.05 -12.38 17.22
CA THR A 2 -19.92 -13.50 18.19
C THR A 2 -18.47 -13.64 18.67
N GLY A 3 -18.20 -14.54 19.62
CA GLY A 3 -16.87 -14.74 20.21
C GLY A 3 -16.53 -13.73 21.30
N THR A 4 -15.41 -13.93 22.00
CA THR A 4 -14.98 -13.12 23.15
C THR A 4 -13.82 -12.16 22.84
N GLY A 5 -13.30 -12.19 21.61
CA GLY A 5 -12.19 -11.33 21.18
C GLY A 5 -10.82 -11.80 21.68
N THR A 6 -10.71 -13.04 22.14
CA THR A 6 -9.43 -13.64 22.55
C THR A 6 -8.80 -14.41 21.40
N GLN A 7 -7.50 -14.74 21.49
CA GLN A 7 -6.81 -15.46 20.42
C GLN A 7 -7.46 -16.82 20.07
N ASN A 8 -7.99 -17.53 21.08
CA ASN A 8 -8.64 -18.83 20.88
C ASN A 8 -10.14 -18.72 20.55
N ASP A 9 -10.72 -17.53 20.68
CA ASP A 9 -12.13 -17.25 20.44
C ASP A 9 -12.28 -15.79 19.98
N PRO A 10 -11.84 -15.49 18.74
CA PRO A 10 -11.81 -14.13 18.21
C PRO A 10 -13.23 -13.59 18.01
N TYR A 11 -13.38 -12.28 17.93
CA TYR A 11 -14.64 -11.69 17.48
C TYR A 11 -14.89 -12.09 16.03
N ILE A 12 -16.01 -12.78 15.77
CA ILE A 12 -16.46 -13.10 14.43
C ILE A 12 -17.46 -12.04 13.97
N VAL A 13 -17.17 -11.41 12.84
CA VAL A 13 -17.96 -10.29 12.30
C VAL A 13 -18.37 -10.55 10.85
N ASP A 14 -19.62 -10.23 10.52
CA ASP A 14 -20.23 -10.38 9.19
C ASP A 14 -20.94 -9.10 8.72
N THR A 15 -21.16 -8.15 9.63
CA THR A 15 -21.72 -6.83 9.31
C THR A 15 -20.68 -5.72 9.45
N TRP A 16 -20.79 -4.67 8.64
CA TRP A 16 -19.89 -3.52 8.71
C TRP A 16 -19.84 -2.83 10.09
N PRO A 17 -20.97 -2.57 10.80
CA PRO A 17 -20.92 -1.97 12.12
C PRO A 17 -20.19 -2.83 13.16
N ASP A 18 -20.39 -4.15 13.09
CA ASP A 18 -19.67 -5.09 13.96
C ASP A 18 -18.19 -5.12 13.63
N PHE A 19 -17.83 -5.14 12.34
CA PHE A 19 -16.44 -5.06 11.89
C PHE A 19 -15.73 -3.83 12.44
N VAL A 20 -16.28 -2.63 12.20
CA VAL A 20 -15.70 -1.37 12.69
C VAL A 20 -15.54 -1.36 14.21
N THR A 21 -16.54 -1.87 14.93
CA THR A 21 -16.50 -1.95 16.40
C THR A 21 -15.42 -2.92 16.88
N ALA A 22 -15.32 -4.10 16.27
CA ALA A 22 -14.36 -5.13 16.65
C ALA A 22 -12.92 -4.68 16.39
N ILE A 23 -12.61 -4.18 15.18
CA ILE A 23 -11.24 -3.77 14.83
C ILE A 23 -10.78 -2.55 15.63
N GLY A 24 -11.71 -1.70 16.09
CA GLY A 24 -11.43 -0.57 16.98
C GLY A 24 -11.23 -0.95 18.45
N THR A 25 -11.41 -2.23 18.81
CA THR A 25 -11.23 -2.71 20.18
C THR A 25 -9.79 -3.14 20.42
N SER A 26 -9.05 -2.32 21.16
CA SER A 26 -7.65 -2.60 21.52
C SER A 26 -7.51 -3.93 22.28
N GLY A 27 -6.50 -4.73 21.91
CA GLY A 27 -6.23 -6.03 22.51
C GLY A 27 -7.09 -7.19 21.99
N ALA A 28 -8.06 -6.93 21.12
CA ALA A 28 -8.93 -7.96 20.57
C ALA A 28 -8.27 -8.73 19.41
N TYR A 29 -8.69 -9.97 19.22
CA TYR A 29 -8.49 -10.74 17.99
C TYR A 29 -9.80 -10.73 17.21
N VAL A 30 -9.73 -10.42 15.93
CA VAL A 30 -10.90 -10.25 15.06
C VAL A 30 -10.74 -11.15 13.85
N LYS A 31 -11.81 -11.86 13.49
CA LYS A 31 -11.91 -12.63 12.26
C LYS A 31 -13.18 -12.27 11.51
N VAL A 32 -13.08 -12.00 10.21
CA VAL A 32 -14.24 -11.76 9.37
C VAL A 32 -14.85 -13.12 8.95
N ALA A 33 -16.18 -13.18 8.89
CA ALA A 33 -16.89 -14.37 8.44
C ALA A 33 -16.53 -14.73 6.98
N ASP A 34 -16.64 -16.02 6.63
CA ASP A 34 -16.35 -16.51 5.29
C ASP A 34 -17.17 -15.77 4.22
N ASP A 35 -16.59 -15.59 3.03
CA ASP A 35 -17.23 -15.00 1.84
C ASP A 35 -17.86 -13.61 2.06
N THR A 36 -17.36 -12.85 3.06
CA THR A 36 -17.90 -11.53 3.39
C THR A 36 -17.48 -10.49 2.34
N VAL A 37 -18.48 -9.81 1.78
CA VAL A 37 -18.30 -8.68 0.86
C VAL A 37 -19.12 -7.49 1.37
N TRP A 38 -18.45 -6.36 1.58
CA TRP A 38 -19.10 -5.10 1.95
C TRP A 38 -19.03 -4.09 0.81
N ASP A 39 -20.18 -3.70 0.27
CA ASP A 39 -20.30 -2.61 -0.71
C ASP A 39 -20.67 -1.29 -0.03
N MET A 40 -19.72 -0.37 -0.01
CA MET A 40 -19.86 0.90 0.71
C MET A 40 -20.78 1.89 0.02
N ASN A 41 -21.10 1.73 -1.26
CA ASN A 41 -22.19 2.50 -1.88
C ASN A 41 -23.53 2.21 -1.22
N SER A 42 -23.73 0.97 -0.74
CA SER A 42 -24.96 0.57 -0.05
C SER A 42 -24.91 0.88 1.45
N ILE A 43 -23.73 0.74 2.06
CA ILE A 43 -23.55 0.85 3.52
C ILE A 43 -23.34 2.30 3.98
N ALA A 44 -22.54 3.08 3.24
CA ALA A 44 -22.17 4.44 3.58
C ALA A 44 -21.96 5.29 2.30
N PRO A 45 -23.03 5.59 1.53
CA PRO A 45 -22.94 6.31 0.26
C PRO A 45 -22.34 7.72 0.37
N GLU A 46 -22.52 8.36 1.52
CA GLU A 46 -21.97 9.70 1.82
C GLU A 46 -20.49 9.66 2.24
N GLY A 47 -19.91 8.46 2.26
CA GLY A 47 -18.55 8.19 2.68
C GLY A 47 -18.42 7.86 4.16
N ILE A 48 -17.21 7.45 4.52
CA ILE A 48 -16.81 7.15 5.89
C ILE A 48 -15.63 8.02 6.32
N GLY A 49 -15.42 8.11 7.63
CA GLY A 49 -14.18 8.60 8.19
C GLY A 49 -13.06 7.56 8.11
N ARG A 50 -11.95 7.82 8.81
CA ARG A 50 -10.85 6.85 8.91
C ARG A 50 -11.28 5.50 9.49
N ILE A 51 -10.68 4.44 8.95
CA ILE A 51 -10.74 3.10 9.54
C ILE A 51 -9.65 2.96 10.60
N TYR A 52 -10.04 2.85 11.86
CA TYR A 52 -9.15 2.64 13.00
C TYR A 52 -9.08 1.15 13.36
N CYS A 53 -7.98 0.49 12.99
CA CYS A 53 -7.69 -0.88 13.37
C CYS A 53 -6.69 -0.88 14.53
N THR A 54 -7.18 -0.97 15.77
CA THR A 54 -6.40 -0.99 17.01
C THR A 54 -6.35 -2.38 17.68
N CYS A 55 -7.11 -3.34 17.15
CA CYS A 55 -7.08 -4.74 17.56
C CYS A 55 -5.67 -5.32 17.45
N THR A 56 -5.40 -6.41 18.17
CA THR A 56 -4.12 -7.11 18.14
C THR A 56 -3.93 -7.84 16.81
N GLU A 57 -4.99 -8.43 16.28
CA GLU A 57 -4.96 -9.16 15.02
C GLU A 57 -6.31 -9.02 14.31
N LEU A 58 -6.24 -8.70 13.02
CA LEU A 58 -7.34 -8.79 12.07
C LEU A 58 -7.03 -9.88 11.04
N ASP A 59 -7.75 -10.99 11.13
CA ASP A 59 -7.89 -11.98 10.06
C ASP A 59 -9.09 -11.60 9.19
N GLY A 60 -8.80 -11.02 8.03
CA GLY A 60 -9.81 -10.67 7.04
C GLY A 60 -10.46 -11.87 6.38
N ASN A 61 -9.86 -13.06 6.47
CA ASN A 61 -10.42 -14.31 5.97
C ASN A 61 -10.88 -14.22 4.49
N GLY A 62 -10.15 -13.46 3.67
CA GLY A 62 -10.45 -13.22 2.26
C GLY A 62 -11.52 -12.17 1.98
N ALA A 63 -11.98 -11.43 2.99
CA ALA A 63 -13.06 -10.47 2.83
C ALA A 63 -12.71 -9.31 1.88
N GLU A 64 -13.73 -8.80 1.20
CA GLU A 64 -13.59 -7.70 0.25
C GLU A 64 -14.46 -6.50 0.65
N ILE A 65 -13.87 -5.32 0.60
CA ILE A 65 -14.51 -4.04 0.92
C ILE A 65 -14.47 -3.16 -0.32
N HIS A 66 -15.61 -2.97 -0.96
CA HIS A 66 -15.74 -2.28 -2.24
C HIS A 66 -16.23 -0.85 -2.07
N ASN A 67 -15.84 0.04 -2.99
CA ASN A 67 -16.41 1.38 -3.17
C ASN A 67 -16.28 2.30 -1.95
N LEU A 68 -15.21 2.16 -1.16
CA LEU A 68 -14.97 3.03 -0.01
C LEU A 68 -14.79 4.48 -0.46
N TYR A 69 -15.67 5.37 -0.03
CA TYR A 69 -15.48 6.81 -0.20
C TYR A 69 -15.00 7.43 1.10
N PHE A 70 -13.80 8.01 1.09
CA PHE A 70 -13.24 8.73 2.22
C PHE A 70 -13.37 10.23 2.00
N ASN A 71 -14.28 10.83 2.76
CA ASN A 71 -14.49 12.28 2.78
C ASN A 71 -13.73 12.88 3.99
N ALA A 72 -12.40 12.74 3.96
CA ALA A 72 -11.54 12.95 5.11
C ALA A 72 -11.08 14.42 5.26
N ALA A 73 -12.02 15.36 5.37
CA ALA A 73 -11.68 16.73 5.72
C ALA A 73 -11.01 16.79 7.12
N GLY A 74 -9.68 16.89 7.15
CA GLY A 74 -8.89 17.11 8.38
C GLY A 74 -8.31 15.87 9.09
N GLU A 75 -8.42 14.65 8.56
CA GLU A 75 -7.92 13.44 9.23
C GLU A 75 -6.59 12.89 8.67
N TYR A 76 -5.56 12.74 9.52
CA TYR A 76 -4.28 12.07 9.22
C TYR A 76 -4.40 10.55 8.92
N GLY A 77 -4.45 10.12 7.66
CA GLY A 77 -4.52 8.68 7.37
C GLY A 77 -5.94 8.22 7.08
N VAL A 78 -6.11 7.48 5.99
CA VAL A 78 -7.38 6.83 5.63
C VAL A 78 -7.50 5.48 6.34
N PHE A 79 -6.44 4.69 6.27
CA PHE A 79 -6.29 3.43 6.97
C PHE A 79 -5.29 3.60 8.10
N TYR A 80 -5.73 3.37 9.34
CA TYR A 80 -4.85 3.42 10.50
C TYR A 80 -4.75 2.03 11.09
N MET A 81 -3.64 1.36 10.81
CA MET A 81 -3.45 -0.05 11.10
C MET A 81 -2.38 -0.24 12.20
N TYR A 82 -2.82 -0.73 13.36
CA TYR A 82 -1.94 -1.24 14.40
C TYR A 82 -1.78 -2.77 14.28
N ASN A 83 -0.64 -3.26 14.76
CA ASN A 83 -0.37 -4.68 14.96
C ASN A 83 -0.48 -5.50 13.66
N SER A 84 -1.19 -6.62 13.68
CA SER A 84 -1.24 -7.60 12.58
C SER A 84 -2.56 -7.48 11.80
N VAL A 85 -2.47 -7.30 10.48
CA VAL A 85 -3.63 -7.29 9.57
C VAL A 85 -3.31 -8.19 8.38
N HIS A 86 -4.20 -9.13 8.07
CA HIS A 86 -4.01 -9.99 6.92
C HIS A 86 -5.30 -10.45 6.24
N ASP A 87 -5.15 -10.94 5.01
CA ASP A 87 -6.20 -11.59 4.22
C ASP A 87 -7.45 -10.72 4.01
N ILE A 88 -7.27 -9.44 3.68
CA ILE A 88 -8.38 -8.51 3.41
C ILE A 88 -8.09 -7.63 2.20
N SER A 89 -9.13 -7.29 1.44
CA SER A 89 -9.01 -6.43 0.25
C SER A 89 -9.86 -5.17 0.37
N PHE A 90 -9.25 -4.01 0.17
CA PHE A 90 -9.90 -2.70 0.04
C PHE A 90 -9.87 -2.29 -1.43
N LEU A 91 -11.03 -2.38 -2.09
CA LEU A 91 -11.17 -2.32 -3.54
C LEU A 91 -12.02 -1.10 -3.95
N ASP A 92 -11.66 -0.54 -5.11
CA ASP A 92 -12.36 0.57 -5.77
C ASP A 92 -12.62 1.78 -4.86
N PHE A 93 -11.68 2.08 -3.96
CA PHE A 93 -11.85 3.22 -3.05
C PHE A 93 -11.60 4.56 -3.75
N LEU A 94 -12.23 5.61 -3.25
CA LEU A 94 -11.92 7.00 -3.54
C LEU A 94 -11.52 7.71 -2.25
N SER A 95 -10.24 8.04 -2.14
CA SER A 95 -9.74 8.96 -1.12
C SER A 95 -9.69 10.36 -1.70
N LYS A 96 -10.50 11.28 -1.16
CA LYS A 96 -10.53 12.68 -1.61
C LYS A 96 -10.06 13.62 -0.51
N GLN A 97 -9.10 14.48 -0.82
CA GLN A 97 -8.57 15.47 0.10
C GLN A 97 -8.58 16.90 -0.49
N ASP A 98 -9.55 17.68 -0.03
CA ASP A 98 -9.72 19.08 -0.46
C ASP A 98 -9.31 20.10 0.64
N SER A 99 -8.86 19.65 1.82
CA SER A 99 -8.60 20.53 2.97
C SER A 99 -7.12 20.67 3.35
N SER A 100 -6.75 21.86 3.82
CA SER A 100 -5.41 22.46 3.72
C SER A 100 -4.44 22.29 4.89
N HIS A 101 -4.73 21.44 5.87
CA HIS A 101 -4.05 21.59 7.17
C HIS A 101 -2.85 20.67 7.41
N TYR A 102 -2.74 19.51 6.77
CA TYR A 102 -1.58 18.63 6.96
C TYR A 102 -1.29 17.76 5.73
N SER A 103 -0.12 17.13 5.74
CA SER A 103 0.24 15.98 4.91
C SER A 103 -0.61 14.77 5.31
N HIS A 104 -1.34 14.14 4.38
CA HIS A 104 -2.15 12.95 4.71
C HIS A 104 -1.50 11.68 4.19
N ALA A 105 -1.50 10.64 5.02
CA ALA A 105 -1.18 9.29 4.59
C ALA A 105 -2.41 8.62 3.97
N LEU A 106 -2.24 7.74 3.00
CA LEU A 106 -3.25 6.74 2.67
C LEU A 106 -3.25 5.68 3.77
N ILE A 107 -2.07 5.11 4.05
CA ILE A 107 -1.87 4.06 5.02
C ILE A 107 -0.97 4.58 6.14
N ASN A 108 -1.52 4.68 7.34
CA ASN A 108 -0.80 5.01 8.57
C ASN A 108 -0.55 3.73 9.36
N LEU A 109 0.72 3.47 9.65
CA LEU A 109 1.18 2.27 10.32
C LEU A 109 1.79 2.62 11.67
N SER A 110 1.59 1.74 12.65
CA SER A 110 2.29 1.84 13.92
C SER A 110 3.59 1.03 13.91
N SER A 111 4.54 1.40 14.77
CA SER A 111 5.82 0.69 14.83
C SER A 111 5.61 -0.80 15.12
N GLY A 112 6.21 -1.65 14.28
CA GLY A 112 6.09 -3.11 14.39
C GLY A 112 4.82 -3.70 13.77
N SER A 113 4.04 -2.92 13.01
CA SER A 113 2.87 -3.46 12.29
C SER A 113 3.27 -4.51 11.26
N ASN A 114 2.45 -5.55 11.10
CA ASN A 114 2.67 -6.66 10.18
C ASN A 114 1.45 -6.81 9.27
N ILE A 115 1.58 -6.32 8.05
CA ILE A 115 0.52 -6.29 7.04
C ILE A 115 0.83 -7.35 5.99
N GLN A 116 -0.07 -8.32 5.80
CA GLN A 116 0.19 -9.46 4.93
C GLN A 116 -1.00 -9.85 4.07
N ARG A 117 -0.79 -10.16 2.78
CA ARG A 117 -1.88 -10.62 1.89
C ARG A 117 -3.05 -9.62 1.88
N VAL A 118 -2.71 -8.33 1.87
CA VAL A 118 -3.68 -7.23 1.82
C VAL A 118 -3.63 -6.58 0.45
N THR A 119 -4.80 -6.31 -0.12
CA THR A 119 -4.93 -5.57 -1.37
C THR A 119 -5.50 -4.18 -1.09
N PHE A 120 -4.87 -3.17 -1.68
CA PHE A 120 -5.39 -1.80 -1.74
C PHE A 120 -5.51 -1.40 -3.21
N SER A 121 -6.73 -1.13 -3.68
CA SER A 121 -7.00 -0.67 -5.05
C SER A 121 -7.93 0.53 -5.03
N GLY A 122 -7.52 1.63 -5.65
CA GLY A 122 -8.35 2.83 -5.67
C GLY A 122 -7.71 4.09 -6.22
N ILE A 123 -8.43 5.19 -6.04
CA ILE A 123 -8.07 6.53 -6.49
C ILE A 123 -7.73 7.39 -5.28
N VAL A 124 -6.60 8.07 -5.33
CA VAL A 124 -6.24 9.14 -4.40
C VAL A 124 -6.33 10.46 -5.15
N SER A 125 -7.19 11.36 -4.68
CA SER A 125 -7.50 12.63 -5.35
C SER A 125 -7.44 13.80 -4.37
N GLY A 126 -7.13 14.98 -4.86
CA GLY A 126 -7.07 16.17 -4.03
C GLY A 126 -6.20 17.28 -4.61
N THR A 127 -5.97 18.33 -3.83
CA THR A 127 -5.11 19.47 -4.23
C THR A 127 -3.84 19.60 -3.39
N TYR A 128 -3.67 18.75 -2.37
CA TYR A 128 -2.59 18.81 -1.38
C TYR A 128 -1.62 17.63 -1.49
N ASN A 129 -0.54 17.69 -0.71
CA ASN A 129 0.45 16.62 -0.67
C ASN A 129 -0.11 15.37 0.02
N HIS A 130 0.12 14.22 -0.60
CA HIS A 130 -0.27 12.91 -0.11
C HIS A 130 0.94 12.03 0.11
N TYR A 131 0.93 11.27 1.19
CA TYR A 131 1.86 10.20 1.48
C TYR A 131 1.12 8.89 1.26
N ILE A 132 1.73 7.93 0.59
CA ILE A 132 1.12 6.59 0.50
C ILE A 132 1.25 5.91 1.87
N PHE A 133 2.44 5.95 2.45
CA PHE A 133 2.75 5.38 3.75
C PHE A 133 3.18 6.47 4.74
N ASP A 134 2.68 6.39 5.97
CA ASP A 134 3.16 7.13 7.14
C ASP A 134 3.37 6.17 8.30
N GLY A 135 4.34 6.48 9.16
CA GLY A 135 4.60 5.73 10.38
C GLY A 135 5.67 4.66 10.28
N VAL A 136 6.53 4.68 9.26
CA VAL A 136 7.52 3.62 9.00
C VAL A 136 8.62 3.53 10.08
N GLN A 137 8.42 2.75 11.14
CA GLN A 137 9.50 2.16 11.92
C GLN A 137 9.27 0.66 12.17
N TYR A 138 9.97 -0.18 11.40
CA TYR A 138 10.04 -1.64 11.54
C TYR A 138 8.79 -2.43 11.12
N GLU A 139 7.97 -1.89 10.25
CA GLU A 139 6.79 -2.54 9.69
C GLU A 139 7.16 -3.60 8.68
N ARG A 140 6.26 -4.56 8.48
CA ARG A 140 6.40 -5.60 7.46
C ARG A 140 5.19 -5.54 6.54
N PHE A 141 5.44 -5.35 5.26
CA PHE A 141 4.45 -5.46 4.18
C PHE A 141 4.81 -6.68 3.35
N LYS A 142 3.99 -7.74 3.40
CA LYS A 142 4.32 -9.01 2.75
C LYS A 142 3.20 -9.55 1.89
N ASN A 143 3.52 -9.96 0.66
CA ASN A 143 2.52 -10.53 -0.24
C ASN A 143 1.31 -9.60 -0.46
N CYS A 144 1.53 -8.28 -0.39
CA CYS A 144 0.47 -7.28 -0.54
C CYS A 144 0.43 -6.76 -1.98
N SER A 145 -0.75 -6.28 -2.38
CA SER A 145 -0.93 -5.56 -3.65
C SER A 145 -1.40 -4.14 -3.40
N LEU A 146 -0.80 -3.19 -4.11
CA LEU A 146 -1.15 -1.77 -4.03
C LEU A 146 -1.34 -1.24 -5.45
N ASN A 147 -2.56 -0.93 -5.86
CA ASN A 147 -2.90 -0.42 -7.20
C ASN A 147 -3.57 0.94 -7.06
N LEU A 148 -2.79 2.02 -7.23
CA LEU A 148 -3.25 3.37 -6.98
C LEU A 148 -3.26 4.20 -8.25
N LYS A 149 -4.34 4.95 -8.44
CA LYS A 149 -4.38 6.06 -9.39
C LYS A 149 -4.37 7.39 -8.66
N MET A 150 -3.41 8.24 -8.99
CA MET A 150 -3.22 9.54 -8.39
C MET A 150 -3.84 10.63 -9.29
N GLN A 151 -4.76 11.38 -8.72
CA GLN A 151 -5.49 12.48 -9.35
C GLN A 151 -5.32 13.74 -8.50
N LEU A 152 -4.08 14.21 -8.42
CA LEU A 152 -3.74 15.37 -7.60
C LEU A 152 -3.63 16.61 -8.48
N GLY A 153 -4.43 17.63 -8.21
CA GLY A 153 -4.39 18.89 -8.97
C GLY A 153 -3.02 19.57 -8.88
N SER A 154 -2.77 20.26 -7.77
CA SER A 154 -1.46 20.86 -7.44
C SER A 154 -0.65 20.05 -6.43
N GLY A 155 -1.23 18.96 -5.93
CA GLY A 155 -0.68 18.15 -4.86
C GLY A 155 0.47 17.27 -5.32
N LYS A 156 1.38 16.96 -4.39
CA LYS A 156 2.49 16.03 -4.61
C LYS A 156 2.21 14.67 -3.98
N VAL A 157 2.68 13.61 -4.61
CA VAL A 157 2.64 12.25 -4.04
C VAL A 157 4.01 11.89 -3.50
N TYR A 158 4.07 11.56 -2.22
CA TYR A 158 5.21 10.98 -1.54
C TYR A 158 4.90 9.52 -1.27
N ILE A 159 5.88 8.64 -1.45
CA ILE A 159 5.70 7.24 -1.11
C ILE A 159 5.75 7.06 0.42
N SER A 160 6.67 7.74 1.09
CA SER A 160 6.87 7.66 2.54
C SER A 160 7.20 9.03 3.13
N ASP A 161 6.86 9.26 4.42
CA ASP A 161 7.27 10.45 5.16
C ASP A 161 8.79 10.52 5.37
N ASP A 162 9.35 11.72 5.18
CA ASP A 162 10.78 12.07 5.15
C ASP A 162 11.47 11.98 6.53
N ASN A 163 10.70 11.91 7.61
CA ASN A 163 11.21 12.20 8.96
C ASN A 163 11.60 10.98 9.81
N ARG A 164 11.46 9.75 9.33
CA ARG A 164 11.70 8.56 10.16
C ARG A 164 12.60 7.55 9.45
N SER A 165 13.84 7.47 9.91
CA SER A 165 14.94 6.71 9.32
C SER A 165 14.83 5.17 9.42
N ALA A 166 13.64 4.62 9.71
CA ALA A 166 13.48 3.18 9.88
C ALA A 166 12.66 2.61 8.72
N LEU A 167 13.30 1.74 7.95
CA LEU A 167 12.70 1.17 6.76
C LEU A 167 11.60 0.18 7.15
N GLY A 168 10.40 0.36 6.60
CA GLY A 168 9.47 -0.76 6.45
C GLY A 168 10.12 -1.83 5.56
N TYR A 169 9.90 -3.10 5.88
CA TYR A 169 10.35 -4.25 5.10
C TYR A 169 9.24 -4.68 4.15
N PHE A 170 9.45 -4.48 2.85
CA PHE A 170 8.51 -4.86 1.80
C PHE A 170 9.01 -6.13 1.12
N GLU A 171 8.23 -7.21 1.14
CA GLU A 171 8.59 -8.50 0.56
C GLU A 171 7.46 -9.07 -0.29
N ASN A 172 7.77 -9.57 -1.48
CA ASN A 172 6.80 -10.22 -2.38
C ASN A 172 5.59 -9.35 -2.71
N ASN A 173 5.78 -8.03 -2.83
CA ASN A 173 4.68 -7.11 -3.09
C ASN A 173 4.54 -6.79 -4.57
N HIS A 174 3.32 -6.45 -4.99
CA HIS A 174 3.05 -5.85 -6.30
C HIS A 174 2.49 -4.45 -6.10
N ILE A 175 3.27 -3.44 -6.46
CA ILE A 175 2.93 -2.03 -6.27
C ILE A 175 2.85 -1.36 -7.64
N VAL A 176 1.70 -0.79 -7.96
CA VAL A 176 1.44 0.01 -9.16
C VAL A 176 0.93 1.38 -8.73
N ILE A 177 1.62 2.43 -9.15
CA ILE A 177 1.23 3.83 -8.92
C ILE A 177 1.09 4.52 -10.28
N ASP A 178 -0.13 4.77 -10.71
CA ASP A 178 -0.44 5.62 -11.86
C ASP A 178 -0.47 7.08 -11.41
N ALA A 179 0.63 7.79 -11.67
CA ALA A 179 0.82 9.20 -11.36
C ALA A 179 0.57 10.12 -12.56
N THR A 180 -0.10 9.64 -13.63
CA THR A 180 -0.27 10.38 -14.90
C THR A 180 -0.80 11.81 -14.72
N ASN A 181 -1.62 12.03 -13.70
CA ASN A 181 -2.21 13.33 -13.38
C ASN A 181 -1.74 13.85 -12.02
N ALA A 182 -0.51 13.56 -11.60
CA ALA A 182 0.06 14.00 -10.34
C ALA A 182 1.55 14.30 -10.47
N GLN A 183 2.05 15.22 -9.64
CA GLN A 183 3.48 15.36 -9.43
C GLN A 183 3.91 14.35 -8.36
N LEU A 184 4.73 13.37 -8.72
CA LEU A 184 5.33 12.46 -7.75
C LEU A 184 6.58 13.16 -7.18
N TYR A 185 6.87 13.00 -5.89
CA TYR A 185 8.13 13.37 -5.27
C TYR A 185 8.69 12.17 -4.51
N ASN A 186 10.00 11.93 -4.65
CA ASN A 186 10.68 11.00 -3.75
C ASN A 186 11.26 11.81 -2.60
N SER A 187 10.99 11.37 -1.39
CA SER A 187 11.89 11.59 -0.27
C SER A 187 13.18 10.77 -0.53
N ASP A 188 14.36 11.19 -0.07
CA ASP A 188 15.62 10.44 -0.29
C ASP A 188 15.62 9.02 0.36
N TYR A 189 14.49 8.61 0.94
CA TYR A 189 14.27 7.38 1.66
C TYR A 189 13.49 6.38 0.79
N GLY A 190 14.23 5.71 -0.10
CA GLY A 190 13.67 4.65 -0.95
C GLY A 190 13.06 3.50 -0.13
N ILE A 191 12.02 2.86 -0.69
CA ILE A 191 11.43 1.64 -0.11
C ILE A 191 12.47 0.51 -0.16
N HIS A 192 12.65 -0.21 0.95
CA HIS A 192 13.37 -1.47 0.95
C HIS A 192 12.44 -2.58 0.48
N ASN A 193 12.61 -2.99 -0.78
CA ASN A 193 11.82 -4.01 -1.42
C ASN A 193 12.68 -5.25 -1.69
N ASP A 194 12.17 -6.42 -1.30
CA ASP A 194 12.70 -7.71 -1.67
C ASP A 194 11.65 -8.46 -2.48
N ASN A 195 12.08 -9.15 -3.54
CA ASN A 195 11.23 -10.03 -4.36
C ASN A 195 9.93 -9.34 -4.85
N SER A 196 9.98 -8.04 -5.11
CA SER A 196 8.78 -7.24 -5.38
C SER A 196 8.77 -6.68 -6.80
N LEU A 197 7.59 -6.39 -7.31
CA LEU A 197 7.37 -5.63 -8.54
C LEU A 197 6.85 -4.24 -8.17
N VAL A 198 7.55 -3.20 -8.61
CA VAL A 198 7.14 -1.80 -8.43
C VAL A 198 7.03 -1.14 -9.81
N GLU A 199 5.85 -0.64 -10.14
CA GLU A 199 5.56 0.03 -11.40
C GLU A 199 5.05 1.44 -11.11
N ILE A 200 5.71 2.44 -11.68
CA ILE A 200 5.27 3.84 -11.62
C ILE A 200 5.00 4.32 -13.03
N VAL A 201 3.73 4.62 -13.29
CA VAL A 201 3.25 5.05 -14.60
C VAL A 201 3.13 6.57 -14.62
N ARG A 202 3.89 7.23 -15.50
CA ARG A 202 3.90 8.68 -15.78
C ARG A 202 4.01 9.57 -14.55
N ALA A 203 5.19 10.12 -14.29
CA ALA A 203 5.36 11.22 -13.34
C ALA A 203 6.07 12.41 -14.00
N GLU A 204 5.42 13.58 -14.03
CA GLU A 204 6.09 14.84 -14.38
C GLU A 204 6.90 15.36 -13.17
N GLY A 205 8.13 15.84 -13.43
CA GLY A 205 8.94 16.53 -12.42
C GLY A 205 9.77 15.66 -11.46
N TYR A 206 10.03 14.39 -11.80
CA TYR A 206 10.56 13.40 -10.85
C TYR A 206 12.09 13.31 -10.68
N SER A 207 12.52 12.93 -9.47
CA SER A 207 13.85 12.41 -9.09
C SER A 207 13.77 10.89 -8.85
N GLU A 208 14.32 10.06 -9.74
CA GLU A 208 14.23 8.58 -9.81
C GLU A 208 13.82 7.85 -8.50
N ILE A 209 12.79 6.97 -8.56
CA ILE A 209 12.48 6.06 -7.45
C ILE A 209 13.53 4.99 -7.49
N LEU A 210 14.59 5.19 -6.72
CA LEU A 210 15.59 4.19 -6.52
C LEU A 210 15.19 3.39 -5.29
N PRO A 211 14.90 2.08 -5.44
CA PRO A 211 14.99 1.17 -4.32
C PRO A 211 16.34 1.39 -3.64
N ARG A 212 16.33 1.27 -2.32
CA ARG A 212 17.59 1.43 -1.57
C ARG A 212 18.61 0.40 -2.06
N SER A 213 19.90 0.72 -1.97
CA SER A 213 21.04 -0.07 -2.46
C SER A 213 21.18 -1.51 -1.92
N ASN A 214 20.21 -1.99 -1.15
CA ASN A 214 20.14 -3.35 -0.60
C ASN A 214 18.84 -4.09 -0.95
N ALA A 215 17.97 -3.52 -1.78
CA ALA A 215 16.81 -4.22 -2.35
C ALA A 215 17.27 -5.43 -3.17
N ARG A 216 16.58 -6.55 -3.09
CA ARG A 216 16.93 -7.79 -3.82
C ARG A 216 15.79 -8.26 -4.69
N SER A 217 16.13 -8.89 -5.81
CA SER A 217 15.16 -9.56 -6.69
C SER A 217 13.95 -8.68 -7.04
N THR A 218 14.18 -7.40 -7.28
CA THR A 218 13.12 -6.41 -7.44
C THR A 218 13.14 -5.83 -8.84
N ILE A 219 11.97 -5.69 -9.45
CA ILE A 219 11.80 -5.01 -10.73
C ILE A 219 11.17 -3.65 -10.48
N VAL A 220 11.78 -2.60 -11.03
CA VAL A 220 11.21 -1.26 -11.05
C VAL A 220 10.99 -0.81 -12.48
N ARG A 221 9.76 -0.46 -12.81
CA ARG A 221 9.39 0.07 -14.12
C ARG A 221 8.97 1.52 -14.02
N TYR A 222 9.48 2.32 -14.94
CA TYR A 222 9.22 3.75 -14.99
C TYR A 222 8.94 4.22 -16.42
N ASP A 223 7.76 4.80 -16.62
CA ASP A 223 7.38 5.48 -17.85
C ASP A 223 7.39 7.00 -17.62
N LYS A 224 8.29 7.73 -18.30
CA LYS A 224 8.40 9.20 -18.23
C LYS A 224 7.71 9.92 -19.40
N GLY A 225 6.78 9.28 -20.11
CA GLY A 225 6.07 9.90 -21.22
C GLY A 225 6.99 10.22 -22.40
N THR A 226 7.51 11.46 -22.50
CA THR A 226 8.34 11.91 -23.64
C THR A 226 9.80 11.48 -23.57
N GLU A 227 10.27 11.03 -22.40
CA GLU A 227 11.57 10.41 -22.24
C GLU A 227 11.46 8.87 -22.29
N ARG A 228 12.58 8.20 -22.60
CA ARG A 228 12.66 6.74 -22.75
C ARG A 228 12.18 6.04 -21.47
N GLU A 229 11.32 5.02 -21.62
CA GLU A 229 10.98 4.06 -20.56
C GLU A 229 12.29 3.56 -19.91
N LYS A 230 12.37 3.64 -18.58
CA LYS A 230 13.49 3.10 -17.82
C LYS A 230 13.00 1.91 -17.02
N ASN A 231 13.70 0.79 -17.15
CA ASN A 231 13.45 -0.39 -16.34
C ASN A 231 14.72 -0.72 -15.56
N TYR A 232 14.54 -1.08 -14.31
CA TYR A 232 15.62 -1.48 -13.42
C TYR A 232 15.34 -2.85 -12.84
N VAL A 233 16.40 -3.64 -12.73
CA VAL A 233 16.38 -4.95 -12.10
C VAL A 233 17.43 -4.95 -11.00
N PHE A 234 17.01 -5.33 -9.80
CA PHE A 234 17.88 -5.64 -8.68
C PHE A 234 18.03 -7.15 -8.59
N ASP A 235 19.25 -7.66 -8.73
CA ASP A 235 19.49 -9.10 -8.67
C ASP A 235 19.42 -9.66 -7.24
N ALA A 236 19.67 -10.96 -7.06
CA ALA A 236 19.65 -11.60 -5.74
C ALA A 236 20.73 -11.08 -4.78
N ALA A 237 21.81 -10.48 -5.30
CA ALA A 237 22.86 -9.84 -4.50
C ALA A 237 22.54 -8.37 -4.20
N GLY A 238 21.48 -7.82 -4.81
CA GLY A 238 21.08 -6.42 -4.73
C GLY A 238 21.88 -5.50 -5.65
N ALA A 239 22.59 -6.06 -6.65
CA ALA A 239 23.23 -5.23 -7.66
C ALA A 239 22.19 -4.67 -8.65
N TRP A 240 22.41 -3.44 -9.06
CA TRP A 240 21.49 -2.66 -9.89
C TRP A 240 21.84 -2.77 -11.37
N HIS A 241 20.84 -3.08 -12.19
CA HIS A 241 20.95 -3.23 -13.64
C HIS A 241 19.89 -2.38 -14.34
N GLU A 242 20.30 -1.43 -15.18
CA GLU A 242 19.38 -0.78 -16.13
C GLU A 242 19.14 -1.71 -17.32
N VAL A 243 17.87 -1.95 -17.65
CA VAL A 243 17.44 -2.90 -18.68
C VAL A 243 16.42 -2.29 -19.63
N THR A 244 16.36 -2.81 -20.85
CA THR A 244 15.29 -2.48 -21.81
C THR A 244 14.03 -3.31 -21.52
N SER A 245 12.89 -2.87 -22.04
CA SER A 245 11.63 -3.61 -21.91
C SER A 245 11.70 -5.00 -22.56
N ALA A 246 12.48 -5.16 -23.64
CA ALA A 246 12.75 -6.46 -24.25
C ALA A 246 13.57 -7.37 -23.34
N GLN A 247 14.62 -6.83 -22.70
CA GLN A 247 15.43 -7.57 -21.72
C GLN A 247 14.64 -7.97 -20.47
N LEU A 248 13.70 -7.12 -20.04
CA LEU A 248 12.82 -7.42 -18.91
C LEU A 248 11.86 -8.60 -19.19
N GLN A 249 11.58 -8.87 -20.46
CA GLN A 249 10.75 -10.01 -20.89
C GLN A 249 11.59 -11.25 -21.24
N ASP A 250 12.92 -11.13 -21.22
CA ASP A 250 13.84 -12.21 -21.57
C ASP A 250 14.35 -12.90 -20.29
N ALA A 251 13.73 -14.03 -19.96
CA ALA A 251 14.11 -14.86 -18.81
C ALA A 251 15.59 -15.29 -18.84
N VAL A 252 16.17 -15.52 -20.03
CA VAL A 252 17.58 -15.91 -20.16
C VAL A 252 18.47 -14.73 -19.79
N TYR A 253 18.13 -13.53 -20.26
CA TYR A 253 18.83 -12.31 -19.88
C TYR A 253 18.73 -12.05 -18.36
N LEU A 254 17.52 -12.12 -17.79
CA LEU A 254 17.31 -11.89 -16.35
C LEU A 254 18.11 -12.88 -15.50
N ALA A 255 18.11 -14.16 -15.87
CA ALA A 255 18.95 -15.16 -15.20
C ALA A 255 20.44 -14.85 -15.34
N SER A 256 20.89 -14.33 -16.50
CA SER A 256 22.30 -13.99 -16.74
C SER A 256 22.84 -12.85 -15.87
N ILE A 257 21.95 -11.95 -15.40
CA ILE A 257 22.29 -10.87 -14.47
C ILE A 257 22.02 -11.25 -13.00
N GLY A 258 21.68 -12.51 -12.71
CA GLY A 258 21.49 -13.01 -11.36
C GLY A 258 20.11 -12.75 -10.75
N PHE A 259 19.12 -12.36 -11.56
CA PHE A 259 17.74 -12.26 -11.10
C PHE A 259 17.13 -13.67 -10.95
N PRO A 260 16.47 -13.98 -9.83
CA PRO A 260 15.87 -15.30 -9.65
C PRO A 260 14.67 -15.48 -10.58
N ILE A 261 14.77 -16.43 -11.51
CA ILE A 261 13.67 -16.84 -12.40
C ILE A 261 13.32 -18.28 -12.05
N GLY A 262 12.06 -18.55 -11.71
CA GLY A 262 11.55 -19.91 -11.53
C GLY A 262 12.19 -20.69 -10.38
N VAL A 263 12.55 -20.01 -9.29
CA VAL A 263 12.82 -20.68 -8.01
C VAL A 263 11.53 -20.69 -7.21
N ASP A 264 10.93 -21.88 -7.10
CA ASP A 264 9.83 -22.19 -6.18
C ASP A 264 10.23 -21.98 -4.71
#